data_AF-A0A354C7I8-F1
#
_entry.id   AF-A0A354C7I8-F1
#
_cell.length_a   1.000
_cell.length_b   1.000
_cell.length_c   1.000
_cell.angle_alpha   90.00
_cell.angle_beta   90.00
_cell.angle_gamma   90.00
#
_symmetry.space_group_name_H-M   'P 1'
#
loop_
_entity.id
_entity.type
_entity.pdbx_description
1 polymer ?
#
loop_
_entity_poly.entity_id
_entity_poly.type
_entity_poly.pdbx_seq_one_letter_code
_entity_poly.pdbx_strand_id
1 'polypeptide(L)'
;GRGIAGAVADIAVGTFGKAFGFFGAFVLLPEGFKEYLFNFSSPLIYTTTLPEAHAATAIDILEIIERSEDRRAHVRGISGYMREGLRRGGFHVSGDAHILALTVGDEEKAVKVSRRLLEHDIFVLPARYPTVPLGKAILRISITALLEEKDIKSFITCIKKANDELT
;
A
#
# COMPACT_ATOMS: atom_id res chain seq x y z
N GLY A 1 -7.39 -13.59 -7.36
CA GLY A 1 -6.29 -13.43 -6.39
C GLY A 1 -6.59 -14.21 -5.13
N ARG A 2 -5.61 -14.93 -4.56
CA ARG A 2 -5.82 -15.63 -3.27
C ARG A 2 -5.65 -14.61 -2.14
N GLY A 3 -6.77 -14.15 -1.59
CA GLY A 3 -6.79 -13.24 -0.44
C GLY A 3 -6.20 -13.89 0.81
N ILE A 4 -5.74 -13.07 1.76
CA ILE A 4 -5.16 -13.51 3.04
C ILE A 4 -6.26 -13.76 4.10
N ALA A 5 -7.51 -13.38 3.80
CA ALA A 5 -8.65 -13.51 4.70
C ALA A 5 -9.26 -14.92 4.60
N GLY A 6 -8.85 -15.85 5.46
CA GLY A 6 -9.50 -17.14 5.71
C GLY A 6 -9.79 -18.02 4.48
N ALA A 7 -10.44 -19.18 4.70
CA ALA A 7 -10.89 -20.03 3.59
C ALA A 7 -12.21 -19.56 2.97
N VAL A 8 -13.03 -18.79 3.71
CA VAL A 8 -14.35 -18.33 3.25
C VAL A 8 -14.71 -16.99 3.90
N ALA A 9 -15.24 -16.07 3.10
CA ALA A 9 -15.91 -14.86 3.57
C ALA A 9 -17.27 -14.77 2.86
N ASP A 10 -18.33 -14.42 3.60
CA ASP A 10 -19.67 -14.27 3.00
C ASP A 10 -19.71 -13.10 2.01
N ILE A 11 -19.02 -12.01 2.34
CA ILE A 11 -18.91 -10.81 1.52
C ILE A 11 -17.46 -10.32 1.55
N ALA A 12 -16.91 -9.98 0.39
CA ALA A 12 -15.59 -9.37 0.27
C ALA A 12 -15.69 -8.00 -0.42
N VAL A 13 -15.08 -6.98 0.17
CA VAL A 13 -15.01 -5.63 -0.40
C VAL A 13 -13.61 -5.39 -0.94
N GLY A 14 -13.52 -4.91 -2.17
CA GLY A 14 -12.28 -4.58 -2.83
C GLY A 14 -12.29 -3.17 -3.40
N THR A 15 -11.11 -2.68 -3.78
CA THR A 15 -10.93 -1.39 -4.42
C THR A 15 -10.10 -1.51 -5.68
N PHE A 16 -10.48 -0.74 -6.69
CA PHE A 16 -9.67 -0.54 -7.88
C PHE A 16 -8.52 0.47 -7.66
N GLY A 17 -8.59 1.24 -6.56
CA GLY A 17 -7.66 2.28 -6.11
C GLY A 17 -6.23 1.88 -5.76
N LYS A 18 -5.88 0.59 -5.84
CA LYS A 18 -4.60 0.06 -5.33
C LYS A 18 -3.86 -0.69 -6.43
N ALA A 19 -3.73 -2.02 -6.29
CA ALA A 19 -3.01 -2.85 -7.25
C ALA A 19 -3.62 -2.84 -8.67
N PHE A 20 -4.90 -2.48 -8.79
CA PHE A 20 -5.59 -2.31 -10.06
C PHE A 20 -5.24 -0.99 -10.76
N GLY A 21 -4.82 0.05 -10.03
CA GLY A 21 -4.27 1.27 -10.62
C GLY A 21 -5.28 2.29 -11.18
N PHE A 22 -6.58 2.19 -10.85
CA PHE A 22 -7.60 3.17 -11.24
C PHE A 22 -8.54 3.47 -10.07
N PHE A 23 -9.79 3.90 -10.26
CA PHE A 23 -10.69 4.27 -9.15
C PHE A 23 -11.96 3.42 -9.08
N GLY A 24 -12.62 3.49 -7.92
CA GLY A 24 -13.83 2.74 -7.62
C GLY A 24 -13.60 1.57 -6.67
N ALA A 25 -14.70 0.85 -6.40
CA ALA A 25 -14.75 -0.28 -5.49
C ALA A 25 -15.69 -1.34 -6.04
N PHE A 26 -15.53 -2.56 -5.53
CA PHE A 26 -16.40 -3.69 -5.86
C PHE A 26 -16.70 -4.48 -4.60
N VAL A 27 -17.82 -5.21 -4.64
CA VAL A 27 -18.24 -6.14 -3.60
C VAL A 27 -18.49 -7.50 -4.24
N LEU A 28 -17.92 -8.54 -3.66
CA LEU A 28 -18.21 -9.94 -3.97
C LEU A 28 -19.20 -10.42 -2.90
N LEU A 29 -20.36 -10.91 -3.34
CA LEU A 29 -21.47 -11.26 -2.46
C LEU A 29 -22.26 -12.44 -3.06
N PRO A 30 -23.06 -13.16 -2.25
CA PRO A 30 -23.94 -14.21 -2.74
C PRO A 30 -25.07 -13.61 -3.59
N GLU A 31 -25.56 -14.34 -4.58
CA GLU A 31 -26.51 -13.85 -5.58
C GLU A 31 -27.72 -13.10 -4.99
N GLY A 32 -28.32 -13.61 -3.91
CA GLY A 32 -29.49 -12.99 -3.25
C GLY A 32 -29.23 -11.62 -2.62
N PHE A 33 -27.98 -11.26 -2.31
CA PHE A 33 -27.65 -9.95 -1.72
C PHE A 33 -27.55 -8.84 -2.78
N LYS A 34 -27.42 -9.20 -4.07
CA LYS A 34 -27.31 -8.23 -5.17
C LYS A 34 -28.56 -7.36 -5.23
N GLU A 35 -29.73 -7.98 -5.29
CA GLU A 35 -31.03 -7.29 -5.38
C GLU A 35 -31.26 -6.40 -4.16
N TYR A 36 -30.89 -6.87 -2.97
CA TYR A 36 -30.97 -6.06 -1.76
C TYR A 36 -30.17 -4.76 -1.88
N LEU A 37 -28.91 -4.81 -2.36
CA LEU A 37 -28.11 -3.59 -2.52
C LEU A 37 -28.69 -2.65 -3.57
N PHE A 38 -29.20 -3.16 -4.69
CA PHE A 38 -29.85 -2.31 -5.70
C PHE A 38 -31.10 -1.60 -5.20
N ASN A 39 -31.83 -2.19 -4.24
CA ASN A 39 -33.07 -1.62 -3.72
C ASN A 39 -32.87 -0.75 -2.46
N PHE A 40 -31.83 -1.02 -1.66
CA PHE A 40 -31.69 -0.39 -0.33
C PHE A 40 -30.39 0.37 -0.11
N SER A 41 -29.41 0.31 -1.01
CA SER A 41 -28.11 0.98 -0.83
C SER A 41 -28.11 2.38 -1.45
N SER A 42 -28.37 3.42 -0.63
CA SER A 42 -28.34 4.82 -1.08
C SER A 42 -27.04 5.20 -1.84
N PRO A 43 -25.83 4.78 -1.41
CA PRO A 43 -24.61 5.07 -2.16
C PRO A 43 -24.52 4.44 -3.56
N LEU A 44 -25.28 3.36 -3.82
CA LEU A 44 -25.38 2.73 -5.13
C LEU A 44 -26.52 3.34 -5.97
N ILE A 45 -27.65 3.64 -5.35
CA ILE A 45 -28.87 4.12 -6.02
C ILE A 45 -28.71 5.57 -6.49
N TYR A 46 -28.11 6.42 -5.66
CA TYR A 46 -28.03 7.87 -5.90
C TYR A 46 -26.65 8.31 -6.42
N THR A 47 -25.98 7.47 -7.20
CA THR A 47 -24.70 7.78 -7.83
C THR A 47 -24.72 7.47 -9.33
N THR A 48 -23.81 8.09 -10.08
CA THR A 48 -23.58 7.73 -11.49
C THR A 48 -22.74 6.45 -11.56
N THR A 49 -23.14 5.54 -12.45
CA THR A 49 -22.41 4.28 -12.66
C THR A 49 -21.01 4.53 -13.22
N LEU A 50 -20.07 3.64 -12.93
CA LEU A 50 -18.72 3.70 -13.50
C LEU A 50 -18.77 3.55 -15.04
N PRO A 51 -17.85 4.18 -15.79
CA PRO A 51 -17.81 4.06 -17.25
C PRO A 51 -17.65 2.60 -17.73
N GLU A 52 -18.20 2.26 -18.89
CA GLU A 52 -18.12 0.90 -19.45
C GLU A 52 -16.67 0.45 -19.67
N ALA A 53 -15.79 1.38 -20.06
CA ALA A 53 -14.36 1.12 -20.19
C ALA A 53 -13.70 0.65 -18.87
N HIS A 54 -14.25 1.00 -17.69
CA HIS A 54 -13.76 0.48 -16.42
C HIS A 54 -14.02 -1.01 -16.27
N ALA A 55 -15.19 -1.49 -16.72
CA ALA A 55 -15.51 -2.92 -16.65
C ALA A 55 -14.57 -3.73 -17.56
N ALA A 56 -14.35 -3.27 -18.79
CA ALA A 56 -13.40 -3.89 -19.72
C ALA A 56 -11.97 -3.93 -19.14
N THR A 57 -11.49 -2.77 -18.64
CA THR A 57 -10.16 -2.66 -18.02
C THR A 57 -10.01 -3.58 -16.79
N ALA A 58 -11.07 -3.71 -15.98
CA ALA A 58 -11.06 -4.60 -14.82
C ALA A 58 -10.90 -6.07 -15.23
N ILE A 59 -11.57 -6.50 -16.32
CA ILE A 59 -11.44 -7.87 -16.86
C ILE A 59 -9.99 -8.12 -17.30
N ASP A 60 -9.40 -7.24 -18.11
CA ASP A 60 -8.02 -7.38 -18.59
C ASP A 60 -7.00 -7.44 -17.42
N ILE A 61 -7.19 -6.59 -16.41
CA ILE A 61 -6.31 -6.57 -15.24
C ILE A 61 -6.46 -7.84 -14.40
N LEU A 62 -7.64 -8.44 -14.32
CA LEU A 62 -7.82 -9.72 -13.61
C LEU A 62 -6.96 -10.83 -14.24
N GLU A 63 -6.89 -10.89 -15.58
CA GLU A 63 -6.00 -11.85 -16.28
C GLU A 63 -4.52 -11.60 -15.96
N ILE A 64 -4.11 -10.33 -15.94
CA ILE A 64 -2.73 -9.95 -15.57
C ILE A 64 -2.44 -10.35 -14.11
N ILE A 65 -3.36 -10.05 -13.18
CA ILE A 65 -3.20 -10.36 -11.76
C ILE A 65 -3.09 -11.88 -11.56
N GLU A 66 -3.91 -12.67 -12.25
CA GLU A 66 -3.85 -14.13 -12.18
C GLU A 66 -2.45 -14.66 -12.49
N ARG A 67 -1.82 -14.14 -13.56
CA ARG A 67 -0.49 -14.55 -14.04
C ARG A 67 0.70 -13.87 -13.33
N SER A 68 0.45 -13.03 -12.33
CA SER A 68 1.49 -12.20 -11.69
C SER A 68 2.14 -12.83 -10.43
N GLU A 69 2.27 -14.16 -10.35
CA GLU A 69 2.93 -14.80 -9.18
C GLU A 69 4.39 -14.37 -9.02
N ASP A 70 5.15 -14.25 -10.12
CA ASP A 70 6.54 -13.81 -10.08
C ASP A 70 6.67 -12.39 -9.53
N ARG A 71 5.78 -11.48 -9.93
CA ARG A 71 5.72 -10.11 -9.39
C ARG A 71 5.40 -10.10 -7.89
N ARG A 72 4.49 -10.99 -7.44
CA ARG A 72 4.18 -11.15 -6.01
C ARG A 72 5.38 -11.68 -5.22
N ALA A 73 6.08 -12.67 -5.77
CA ALA A 73 7.28 -13.23 -5.17
C ALA A 73 8.40 -12.18 -5.08
N HIS A 74 8.61 -11.40 -6.14
CA HIS A 74 9.56 -10.30 -6.19
C HIS A 74 9.28 -9.25 -5.10
N VAL A 75 8.04 -8.76 -5.01
CA VAL A 75 7.65 -7.80 -3.96
C VAL A 75 7.88 -8.38 -2.57
N ARG A 76 7.54 -9.64 -2.32
CA ARG A 76 7.82 -10.30 -1.02
C ARG A 76 9.32 -10.33 -0.71
N GLY A 77 10.15 -10.68 -1.70
CA GLY A 77 11.61 -10.71 -1.55
C GLY A 77 12.20 -9.33 -1.25
N ILE A 78 11.86 -8.33 -2.05
CA ILE A 78 12.33 -6.94 -1.88
C ILE A 78 11.83 -6.34 -0.57
N SER A 79 10.57 -6.59 -0.18
CA SER A 79 10.05 -6.19 1.14
C SER A 79 10.85 -6.78 2.29
N GLY A 80 11.21 -8.06 2.21
CA GLY A 80 12.07 -8.71 3.20
C GLY A 80 13.46 -8.09 3.25
N TYR A 81 14.08 -7.88 2.08
CA TYR A 81 15.40 -7.27 1.96
C TYR A 81 15.45 -5.85 2.56
N MET A 82 14.45 -5.02 2.25
CA MET A 82 14.33 -3.67 2.81
C MET A 82 14.15 -3.70 4.32
N ARG A 83 13.26 -4.55 4.84
CA ARG A 83 13.01 -4.67 6.28
C ARG A 83 14.27 -5.03 7.06
N GLU A 84 14.99 -6.06 6.61
CA GLU A 84 16.22 -6.51 7.27
C GLU A 84 17.37 -5.50 7.10
N GLY A 85 17.43 -4.81 5.96
CA GLY A 85 18.37 -3.71 5.75
C GLY A 85 18.15 -2.53 6.70
N LEU A 86 16.90 -2.11 6.90
CA LEU A 86 16.53 -1.05 7.83
C LEU A 86 16.76 -1.44 9.29
N ARG A 87 16.40 -2.67 9.69
CA ARG A 87 16.66 -3.21 11.04
C ARG A 87 18.15 -3.24 11.37
N ARG A 88 18.98 -3.73 10.45
CA ARG A 88 20.45 -3.67 10.59
C ARG A 88 20.99 -2.24 10.65
N GLY A 89 20.25 -1.28 10.09
CA GLY A 89 20.53 0.14 10.19
C GLY A 89 20.11 0.78 11.52
N GLY A 90 19.58 0.03 12.48
CA GLY A 90 19.12 0.56 13.77
C GLY A 90 17.70 1.11 13.77
N PHE A 91 16.96 0.99 12.65
CA PHE A 91 15.58 1.47 12.57
C PHE A 91 14.59 0.43 13.08
N HIS A 92 13.55 0.91 13.77
CA HIS A 92 12.40 0.08 14.09
C HIS A 92 11.41 0.07 12.92
N VAL A 93 11.13 -1.11 12.37
CA VAL A 93 10.24 -1.30 11.22
C VAL A 93 9.29 -2.46 11.47
N SER A 94 8.00 -2.24 11.19
CA SER A 94 6.93 -3.24 11.25
C SER A 94 6.22 -3.40 9.90
N GLY A 95 5.43 -4.48 9.77
CA GLY A 95 4.69 -4.83 8.55
C GLY A 95 5.31 -6.01 7.81
N ASP A 96 4.47 -6.94 7.34
CA ASP A 96 4.92 -8.22 6.78
C ASP A 96 4.81 -8.34 5.25
N ALA A 97 4.27 -7.32 4.58
CA ALA A 97 3.92 -7.39 3.17
C ALA A 97 4.57 -6.26 2.34
N HIS A 98 3.82 -5.72 1.39
CA HIS A 98 4.22 -4.65 0.47
C HIS A 98 4.14 -3.25 1.11
N ILE A 99 3.84 -3.15 2.41
CA ILE A 99 3.85 -1.89 3.16
C ILE A 99 4.73 -2.11 4.40
N LEU A 100 5.74 -1.25 4.57
CA LEU A 100 6.58 -1.20 5.76
C LEU A 100 6.33 0.13 6.50
N ALA A 101 6.20 0.06 7.81
CA ALA A 101 6.07 1.21 8.69
C ALA A 101 7.38 1.42 9.45
N LEU A 102 8.16 2.42 9.05
CA LEU A 102 9.39 2.82 9.75
C LEU A 102 9.04 3.84 10.83
N THR A 103 9.32 3.52 12.09
CA THR A 103 9.00 4.40 13.21
C THR A 103 9.97 5.57 13.30
N VAL A 104 9.41 6.78 13.37
CA VAL A 104 10.15 8.03 13.63
C VAL A 104 9.79 8.61 15.00
N GLY A 105 8.54 8.45 15.44
CA GLY A 105 8.03 8.94 16.71
C GLY A 105 7.55 10.39 16.61
N ASP A 106 8.48 11.33 16.52
CA ASP A 106 8.16 12.76 16.43
C ASP A 106 7.62 13.16 15.05
N GLU A 107 6.56 13.98 15.04
CA GLU A 107 5.87 14.37 13.80
C GLU A 107 6.68 15.34 12.95
N GLU A 108 7.33 16.33 13.57
CA GLU A 108 8.15 17.28 12.85
C GLU A 108 9.39 16.60 12.27
N LYS A 109 10.03 15.71 13.04
CA LYS A 109 11.13 14.89 12.58
C LYS A 109 10.70 14.05 11.38
N ALA A 110 9.54 13.39 11.42
CA ALA A 110 9.04 12.60 10.30
C ALA A 110 8.86 13.44 9.02
N VAL A 111 8.34 14.66 9.14
CA VAL A 111 8.21 15.60 8.01
C VAL A 111 9.58 16.05 7.50
N LYS A 112 10.52 16.39 8.39
CA LYS A 112 11.89 16.80 8.02
C LYS A 112 12.64 15.68 7.30
N VAL A 113 12.59 14.45 7.82
CA VAL A 113 13.19 13.27 7.19
C VAL A 113 12.57 13.02 5.82
N SER A 114 11.25 13.07 5.69
CA SER A 114 10.56 12.91 4.40
C SER A 114 11.00 13.95 3.37
N ARG A 115 11.15 15.22 3.78
CA ARG A 115 11.66 16.29 2.91
C ARG A 115 13.11 16.06 2.48
N ARG A 116 13.98 15.63 3.41
CA ARG A 116 15.37 15.29 3.10
C ARG A 116 15.49 14.12 2.12
N LEU A 117 14.64 13.12 2.24
CA LEU A 117 14.57 12.04 1.26
C LEU A 117 14.12 12.54 -0.10
N LEU A 118 13.16 13.47 -0.15
CA LEU A 118 12.71 14.07 -1.40
C LEU A 118 13.82 14.87 -2.11
N GLU A 119 14.70 15.55 -1.37
CA GLU A 119 15.92 16.19 -1.91
C GLU A 119 16.90 15.18 -2.55
N HIS A 120 16.74 13.89 -2.24
CA HIS A 120 17.47 12.77 -2.83
C HIS A 120 16.61 11.95 -3.81
N ASP A 121 15.57 12.56 -4.39
CA ASP A 121 14.63 11.95 -5.35
C ASP A 121 13.85 10.75 -4.78
N ILE A 122 13.72 10.65 -3.46
CA ILE A 122 12.98 9.60 -2.77
C ILE A 122 11.71 10.18 -2.18
N PHE A 123 10.57 9.86 -2.81
CA PHE A 123 9.27 10.25 -2.30
C PHE A 123 8.72 9.22 -1.30
N VAL A 124 8.64 9.60 -0.02
CA VAL A 124 7.95 8.82 1.02
C VAL A 124 7.10 9.74 1.89
N LEU A 125 5.87 9.31 2.18
CA LEU A 125 4.94 10.09 2.97
C LEU A 125 5.05 9.76 4.46
N PRO A 126 5.15 10.79 5.33
CA PRO A 126 5.00 10.60 6.76
C PRO A 126 3.52 10.38 7.09
N ALA A 127 3.22 9.37 7.89
CA ALA A 127 1.93 9.22 8.56
C ALA A 127 2.07 9.70 10.01
N ARG A 128 1.20 10.64 10.38
CA ARG A 128 1.17 11.35 11.67
C ARG A 128 -0.26 11.43 12.19
N TYR A 129 -0.48 12.04 13.36
CA TYR A 129 -1.84 12.24 13.86
C TYR A 129 -2.72 12.97 12.82
N PRO A 130 -4.00 12.58 12.64
CA PRO A 130 -4.77 11.54 13.35
C PRO A 130 -4.67 10.13 12.75
N THR A 131 -3.84 9.92 11.72
CA THR A 131 -3.73 8.60 11.04
C THR A 131 -3.02 7.56 11.92
N VAL A 132 -2.07 8.01 12.74
CA VAL A 132 -1.42 7.22 13.78
C VAL A 132 -1.51 7.97 15.12
N PRO A 133 -1.37 7.29 16.28
CA PRO A 133 -1.38 7.96 17.57
C PRO A 133 -0.35 9.09 17.69
N LEU A 134 -0.65 10.10 18.50
CA LEU A 134 0.26 11.22 18.76
C LEU A 134 1.62 10.71 19.27
N GLY A 135 2.72 11.29 18.76
CA GLY A 135 4.08 10.87 19.12
C GLY A 135 4.49 9.49 18.60
N LYS A 136 3.72 8.90 17.67
CA LYS A 136 4.01 7.63 17.00
C LYS A 136 4.09 7.80 15.48
N ALA A 137 4.61 8.93 15.01
CA ALA A 137 4.78 9.18 13.59
C ALA A 137 5.64 8.10 12.92
N ILE A 138 5.27 7.74 11.69
CA ILE A 138 5.98 6.75 10.88
C ILE A 138 6.24 7.28 9.48
N LEU A 139 7.24 6.73 8.79
CA LEU A 139 7.31 6.78 7.33
C LEU A 139 6.63 5.51 6.79
N ARG A 140 5.59 5.69 5.99
CA ARG A 140 4.86 4.58 5.38
C ARG A 140 5.44 4.29 4.00
N ILE A 141 6.24 3.24 3.90
CA ILE A 141 6.92 2.84 2.67
C ILE A 141 6.03 1.83 1.94
N SER A 142 5.65 2.13 0.70
CA SER A 142 4.85 1.24 -0.15
C SER A 142 5.73 0.66 -1.25
N ILE A 143 5.87 -0.66 -1.25
CA ILE A 143 6.79 -1.40 -2.11
C ILE A 143 5.99 -1.95 -3.30
N THR A 144 6.52 -1.74 -4.50
CA THR A 144 5.90 -2.21 -5.75
C THR A 144 6.82 -3.18 -6.47
N ALA A 145 6.28 -3.90 -7.45
CA ALA A 145 7.05 -4.85 -8.25
C ALA A 145 8.09 -4.18 -9.18
N LEU A 146 8.09 -2.84 -9.26
CA LEU A 146 9.04 -2.07 -10.08
C LEU A 146 10.34 -1.76 -9.34
N LEU A 147 10.36 -1.90 -8.01
CA LEU A 147 11.56 -1.62 -7.23
C LEU A 147 12.58 -2.75 -7.38
N GLU A 148 13.84 -2.36 -7.50
CA GLU A 148 14.99 -3.25 -7.56
C GLU A 148 15.85 -3.11 -6.29
N GLU A 149 16.76 -4.07 -6.06
CA GLU A 149 17.65 -4.01 -4.89
C GLU A 149 18.47 -2.72 -4.80
N LYS A 150 18.83 -2.13 -5.95
CA LYS A 150 19.59 -0.87 -6.00
C LYS A 150 18.79 0.29 -5.38
N ASP A 151 17.48 0.31 -5.59
CA ASP A 151 16.59 1.34 -5.07
C ASP A 151 16.50 1.21 -3.54
N ILE A 152 16.45 -0.03 -3.05
CA ILE A 152 16.45 -0.32 -1.61
C ILE A 152 17.77 0.08 -0.94
N LYS A 153 18.91 -0.23 -1.57
CA LYS A 153 20.24 0.17 -1.08
C LYS A 153 20.38 1.68 -1.04
N SER A 154 19.91 2.37 -2.09
CA SER A 154 19.87 3.83 -2.14
C SER A 154 19.01 4.39 -1.01
N PHE A 155 17.78 3.87 -0.85
CA PHE A 155 16.87 4.27 0.21
C PHE A 155 17.48 4.13 1.61
N ILE A 156 18.06 2.97 1.92
CA ILE A 156 18.68 2.70 3.23
C ILE A 156 19.86 3.66 3.50
N THR A 157 20.62 4.02 2.47
CA THR A 157 21.73 4.96 2.61
C THR A 157 21.21 6.37 2.90
N CYS A 158 20.22 6.82 2.13
CA CYS A 158 19.63 8.16 2.27
C CYS A 158 18.87 8.33 3.59
N ILE A 159 18.10 7.33 4.05
CA ILE A 159 17.36 7.42 5.32
C ILE A 159 18.30 7.50 6.52
N LYS A 160 19.44 6.78 6.49
CA LYS A 160 20.47 6.87 7.54
C LYS A 160 21.02 8.28 7.63
N LYS A 161 21.51 8.80 6.49
CA LYS A 161 22.03 10.16 6.41
C LYS A 161 21.02 11.21 6.87
N ALA A 162 19.78 11.11 6.37
CA ALA A 162 18.70 12.04 6.74
C ALA A 162 18.36 11.97 8.23
N ASN A 163 18.42 10.80 8.86
CA ASN A 163 18.16 10.65 10.28
C ASN A 163 19.32 11.19 11.14
N ASP A 164 20.57 10.96 10.73
CA ASP A 164 21.77 11.38 11.47
C ASP A 164 21.92 12.91 11.46
N GLU A 165 21.54 13.58 10.37
CA GLU A 165 21.53 15.06 10.30
C GLU A 165 20.47 15.73 11.19
N LEU A 166 19.48 14.97 11.67
CA LEU A 166 18.33 15.44 12.44
C LEU A 166 18.32 14.90 13.87
N THR A 167 19.44 14.30 14.31
CA THR A 167 19.65 13.82 15.68
C THR A 167 20.66 14.72 16.37
#